data_AF-A0A955KFA1-F1
#
_entry.id   AF-A0A955KFA1-F1
#
_cell.length_a   1.000
_cell.length_b   1.000
_cell.length_c   1.000
_cell.angle_alpha   90.00
_cell.angle_beta   90.00
_cell.angle_gamma   90.00
#
_symmetry.space_group_name_H-M   'P 1'
#
loop_
_entity.id
_entity.type
_entity.pdbx_description
1 polymer ?
#
loop_
_entity_poly.entity_id
_entity_poly.type
_entity_poly.pdbx_seq_one_letter_code
_entity_poly.pdbx_strand_id
1 'polypeptide(L)'
;MTRISFDAKRGEELMATLLDAYRRTHGVHWYRPETHAPQHLNRPNGMNRGGLEWRRWISVAGGTDRRTVSSHHYAAHVDLYAKYPEMYTPQAAMLSPEIVEQRLRKHGLSMPRQTSLFWPVFAGTLQRLFQDDPLNIFRDGSIESIIKFKQRFKKENGYDPLPGYGPKIASLVAIFFEECGLIKIDDALPVDLHLQRIFISTGIVILNEIVTNEHLENPIRLFLCELCYKRGWNRVELAHALWFLGNKACSRCQHHAEMSLACSLYSECNGKASSRKYFRKGVWDPGMTSCRKGGSLMFQLEPTSPNSGQIPLFSSL
;
A
#
# COMPACT_ATOMS: atom_id res chain seq x y z
N MET A 1 16.63 27.20 -0.88
CA MET A 1 17.11 25.80 -0.80
C MET A 1 15.92 24.88 -1.01
N THR A 2 16.08 23.73 -1.68
CA THR A 2 15.00 22.76 -1.87
C THR A 2 14.69 22.04 -0.56
N ARG A 3 13.41 21.74 -0.28
CA ARG A 3 12.96 21.08 0.96
C ARG A 3 13.60 19.69 1.16
N ILE A 4 13.86 19.04 0.03
CA ILE A 4 14.46 17.72 -0.08
C ILE A 4 15.59 17.75 -1.11
N SER A 5 16.56 16.86 -0.93
CA SER A 5 17.57 16.51 -1.93
C SER A 5 17.33 15.06 -2.34
N PHE A 6 17.40 14.78 -3.65
CA PHE A 6 17.09 13.47 -4.21
C PHE A 6 18.31 12.95 -4.98
N ASP A 7 18.90 11.86 -4.50
CA ASP A 7 20.02 11.19 -5.17
C ASP A 7 19.47 10.16 -6.17
N ALA A 8 19.21 10.63 -7.39
CA ALA A 8 18.61 9.80 -8.44
C ALA A 8 19.51 8.62 -8.83
N LYS A 9 20.84 8.81 -8.83
CA LYS A 9 21.80 7.76 -9.19
C LYS A 9 21.78 6.65 -8.16
N ARG A 10 21.86 7.00 -6.88
CA ARG A 10 21.73 6.04 -5.78
C ARG A 10 20.37 5.35 -5.82
N GLY A 11 19.30 6.11 -6.08
CA GLY A 11 17.96 5.55 -6.25
C GLY A 11 17.92 4.46 -7.32
N GLU A 12 18.50 4.72 -8.47
CA GLU A 12 18.54 3.78 -9.60
C GLU A 12 19.32 2.50 -9.26
N GLU A 13 20.52 2.63 -8.69
CA GLU A 13 21.37 1.51 -8.27
C GLU A 13 20.68 0.62 -7.23
N LEU A 14 20.05 1.23 -6.22
CA LEU A 14 19.37 0.49 -5.16
C LEU A 14 18.06 -0.16 -5.64
N MET A 15 17.30 0.49 -6.51
CA MET A 15 16.09 -0.11 -7.08
C MET A 15 16.42 -1.27 -8.02
N ALA A 16 17.52 -1.19 -8.78
CA ALA A 16 18.01 -2.30 -9.59
C ALA A 16 18.39 -3.51 -8.72
N THR A 17 19.15 -3.25 -7.64
CA THR A 17 19.55 -4.28 -6.66
C THR A 17 18.32 -4.95 -6.03
N LEU A 18 17.35 -4.15 -5.63
CA LEU A 18 16.09 -4.62 -5.04
C LEU A 18 15.29 -5.49 -6.01
N LEU A 19 15.14 -5.05 -7.26
CA LEU A 19 14.38 -5.77 -8.27
C LEU A 19 15.05 -7.09 -8.67
N ASP A 20 16.38 -7.12 -8.77
CA ASP A 20 17.13 -8.35 -9.01
C ASP A 20 16.95 -9.35 -7.86
N ALA A 21 17.06 -8.90 -6.60
CA ALA A 21 16.80 -9.73 -5.43
C ALA A 21 15.36 -10.28 -5.43
N TYR A 22 14.38 -9.47 -5.86
CA TYR A 22 12.98 -9.89 -6.00
C TYR A 22 12.79 -11.00 -7.04
N ARG A 23 13.40 -10.84 -8.21
CA ARG A 23 13.33 -11.83 -9.30
C ARG A 23 14.01 -13.15 -8.90
N ARG A 24 15.13 -13.08 -8.17
CA ARG A 24 15.89 -14.23 -7.67
C ARG A 24 15.34 -14.86 -6.39
N THR A 25 14.19 -14.44 -5.87
CA THR A 25 13.63 -14.93 -4.58
C THR A 25 14.56 -14.79 -3.38
N HIS A 26 15.46 -13.81 -3.39
CA HIS A 26 16.48 -13.71 -2.35
C HIS A 26 15.96 -12.99 -1.09
N GLY A 27 16.37 -13.48 0.09
CA GLY A 27 16.04 -12.86 1.38
C GLY A 27 14.53 -12.71 1.56
N VAL A 28 14.05 -11.53 1.99
CA VAL A 28 12.61 -11.25 2.15
C VAL A 28 11.79 -11.29 0.86
N HIS A 29 12.37 -11.58 -0.29
CA HIS A 29 11.62 -11.74 -1.54
C HIS A 29 11.29 -13.19 -1.90
N TRP A 30 11.56 -14.14 -0.98
CA TRP A 30 10.92 -15.46 -1.04
C TRP A 30 9.39 -15.35 -0.94
N TYR A 31 8.89 -14.31 -0.25
CA TYR A 31 7.48 -13.97 -0.21
C TYR A 31 6.99 -13.55 -1.61
N ARG A 32 5.86 -14.13 -2.05
CA ARG A 32 5.25 -13.87 -3.37
C ARG A 32 3.87 -13.23 -3.25
N PRO A 33 3.46 -12.35 -4.18
CA PRO A 33 2.16 -11.70 -4.13
C PRO A 33 1.00 -12.68 -4.01
N GLU A 34 1.04 -13.76 -4.79
CA GLU A 34 -0.03 -14.77 -4.90
C GLU A 34 -0.30 -15.47 -3.56
N THR A 35 0.72 -15.56 -2.70
CA THR A 35 0.67 -16.32 -1.44
C THR A 35 0.79 -15.45 -0.20
N HIS A 36 1.08 -14.15 -0.33
CA HIS A 36 1.37 -13.30 0.82
C HIS A 36 0.79 -11.88 0.74
N ALA A 37 0.42 -11.40 -0.45
CA ALA A 37 -0.18 -10.09 -0.57
C ALA A 37 -1.67 -10.14 -0.15
N PRO A 38 -2.13 -9.30 0.78
CA PRO A 38 -3.47 -9.38 1.36
C PRO A 38 -4.61 -9.40 0.34
N GLN A 39 -4.49 -8.66 -0.76
CA GLN A 39 -5.49 -8.59 -1.81
C GLN A 39 -5.61 -9.88 -2.65
N HIS A 40 -4.58 -10.74 -2.65
CA HIS A 40 -4.64 -12.05 -3.29
C HIS A 40 -5.19 -13.11 -2.34
N LEU A 41 -4.80 -13.05 -1.06
CA LEU A 41 -5.20 -14.02 -0.04
C LEU A 41 -6.66 -13.86 0.39
N ASN A 42 -7.13 -12.62 0.46
CA ASN A 42 -8.48 -12.31 0.91
C ASN A 42 -9.29 -11.90 -0.30
N ARG A 43 -10.11 -12.82 -0.80
CA ARG A 43 -11.08 -12.57 -1.86
C ARG A 43 -12.37 -13.30 -1.49
N PRO A 44 -13.55 -12.69 -1.68
CA PRO A 44 -14.81 -13.40 -1.51
C PRO A 44 -14.88 -14.70 -2.31
N ASN A 45 -15.45 -15.74 -1.71
CA ASN A 45 -15.57 -17.06 -2.33
C ASN A 45 -16.40 -16.98 -3.63
N GLY A 46 -15.94 -17.66 -4.67
CA GLY A 46 -16.63 -17.70 -5.97
C GLY A 46 -16.45 -16.44 -6.85
N MET A 47 -15.85 -15.38 -6.32
CA MET A 47 -15.64 -14.13 -7.07
C MET A 47 -14.54 -14.29 -8.13
N ASN A 48 -14.89 -14.05 -9.39
CA ASN A 48 -13.93 -14.12 -10.50
C ASN A 48 -12.96 -12.94 -10.49
N ARG A 49 -11.65 -13.20 -10.45
CA ARG A 49 -10.63 -12.15 -10.46
C ARG A 49 -10.68 -11.39 -11.78
N GLY A 50 -10.69 -10.06 -11.70
CA GLY A 50 -10.80 -9.17 -12.86
C GLY A 50 -12.22 -8.93 -13.38
N GLY A 51 -13.20 -9.73 -12.95
CA GLY A 51 -14.62 -9.52 -13.23
C GLY A 51 -15.19 -8.28 -12.53
N LEU A 52 -16.32 -7.76 -13.00
CA LEU A 52 -16.93 -6.52 -12.51
C LEU A 52 -17.18 -6.51 -11.00
N GLU A 53 -17.69 -7.61 -10.46
CA GLU A 53 -17.91 -7.81 -9.02
C GLU A 53 -16.60 -7.65 -8.22
N TRP A 54 -15.52 -8.29 -8.69
CA TRP A 54 -14.19 -8.15 -8.10
C TRP A 54 -13.66 -6.74 -8.22
N ARG A 55 -13.85 -6.08 -9.38
CA ARG A 55 -13.39 -4.70 -9.58
C ARG A 55 -14.05 -3.74 -8.60
N ARG A 56 -15.36 -3.87 -8.36
CA ARG A 56 -16.07 -3.09 -7.34
C ARG A 56 -15.55 -3.38 -5.95
N TRP A 57 -15.43 -4.66 -5.61
CA TRP A 57 -14.93 -5.08 -4.30
C TRP A 57 -13.53 -4.53 -4.02
N ILE A 58 -12.57 -4.73 -4.94
CA ILE A 58 -11.18 -4.32 -4.74
C ILE A 58 -11.02 -2.79 -4.77
N SER A 59 -11.79 -2.07 -5.58
CA SER A 59 -11.77 -0.60 -5.56
C SER A 59 -12.29 -0.04 -4.25
N VAL A 60 -13.30 -0.65 -3.65
CA VAL A 60 -13.78 -0.25 -2.34
C VAL A 60 -12.75 -0.65 -1.26
N ALA A 61 -12.29 -1.90 -1.25
CA ALA A 61 -11.34 -2.41 -0.26
C ALA A 61 -9.99 -1.67 -0.30
N GLY A 62 -9.39 -1.51 -1.47
CA GLY A 62 -8.17 -0.72 -1.65
C GLY A 62 -8.40 0.77 -1.40
N GLY A 63 -9.59 1.28 -1.74
CA GLY A 63 -10.01 2.65 -1.49
C GLY A 63 -10.01 3.03 0.00
N THR A 64 -10.29 2.06 0.88
CA THR A 64 -10.39 2.23 2.33
C THR A 64 -9.19 1.70 3.10
N ASP A 65 -8.17 1.15 2.42
CA ASP A 65 -6.92 0.65 3.03
C ASP A 65 -6.03 1.80 3.52
N ARG A 66 -6.45 2.40 4.65
CA ARG A 66 -5.89 3.63 5.22
C ARG A 66 -5.60 3.45 6.71
N ARG A 67 -4.31 3.53 7.08
CA ARG A 67 -3.84 3.42 8.47
C ARG A 67 -4.29 2.11 9.15
N THR A 68 -4.34 1.04 8.38
CA THR A 68 -4.74 -0.29 8.85
C THR A 68 -3.59 -1.27 8.68
N VAL A 69 -3.75 -2.46 9.25
CA VAL A 69 -2.96 -3.62 8.87
C VAL A 69 -3.70 -4.27 7.70
N SER A 70 -3.12 -4.19 6.49
CA SER A 70 -3.81 -4.62 5.27
C SER A 70 -4.34 -6.06 5.35
N SER A 71 -3.64 -7.00 6.00
CA SER A 71 -4.13 -8.38 6.15
C SER A 71 -5.49 -8.46 6.87
N HIS A 72 -5.66 -7.71 7.97
CA HIS A 72 -6.95 -7.66 8.67
C HIS A 72 -7.98 -6.86 7.88
N HIS A 73 -7.54 -5.81 7.17
CA HIS A 73 -8.41 -4.95 6.37
C HIS A 73 -9.10 -5.72 5.24
N TYR A 74 -8.35 -6.43 4.40
CA TYR A 74 -8.95 -7.19 3.31
C TYR A 74 -9.76 -8.40 3.81
N ALA A 75 -9.34 -9.06 4.90
CA ALA A 75 -10.15 -10.10 5.55
C ALA A 75 -11.51 -9.55 6.02
N ALA A 76 -11.51 -8.40 6.69
CA ALA A 76 -12.76 -7.73 7.11
C ALA A 76 -13.66 -7.38 5.92
N HIS A 77 -13.09 -6.99 4.78
CA HIS A 77 -13.83 -6.75 3.55
C HIS A 77 -14.44 -8.03 2.94
N VAL A 78 -13.80 -9.19 3.09
CA VAL A 78 -14.37 -10.49 2.70
C VAL A 78 -15.60 -10.79 3.55
N ASP A 79 -15.50 -10.67 4.87
CA ASP A 79 -16.61 -10.90 5.79
C ASP A 79 -17.76 -9.92 5.57
N LEU A 80 -17.42 -8.65 5.32
CA LEU A 80 -18.39 -7.60 5.04
C LEU A 80 -19.13 -7.88 3.72
N TYR A 81 -18.42 -8.33 2.68
CA TYR A 81 -19.00 -8.71 1.39
C TYR A 81 -19.98 -9.88 1.53
N ALA A 82 -19.58 -10.92 2.25
CA ALA A 82 -20.41 -12.10 2.45
C ALA A 82 -21.74 -11.76 3.17
N LYS A 83 -21.73 -10.76 4.05
CA LYS A 83 -22.91 -10.38 4.84
C LYS A 83 -23.74 -9.25 4.24
N TYR A 84 -23.10 -8.32 3.55
CA TYR A 84 -23.71 -7.11 3.01
C TYR A 84 -23.20 -6.83 1.59
N PRO A 85 -23.45 -7.74 0.61
CA PRO A 85 -22.94 -7.57 -0.75
C PRO A 85 -23.45 -6.29 -1.42
N GLU A 86 -24.62 -5.79 -1.01
CA GLU A 86 -25.19 -4.54 -1.51
C GLU A 86 -24.29 -3.32 -1.26
N MET A 87 -23.39 -3.38 -0.28
CA MET A 87 -22.40 -2.32 -0.03
C MET A 87 -21.39 -2.16 -1.18
N TYR A 88 -21.28 -3.13 -2.08
CA TYR A 88 -20.31 -3.12 -3.20
C TYR A 88 -21.00 -2.97 -4.55
N THR A 89 -22.22 -2.46 -4.54
CA THR A 89 -23.09 -2.28 -5.71
C THR A 89 -23.63 -0.84 -5.73
N PRO A 90 -24.32 -0.40 -6.80
CA PRO A 90 -24.96 0.93 -6.83
C PRO A 90 -25.88 1.23 -5.65
N GLN A 91 -26.50 0.18 -5.08
CA GLN A 91 -27.39 0.27 -3.93
C GLN A 91 -26.71 0.93 -2.73
N ALA A 92 -25.38 0.83 -2.62
CA ALA A 92 -24.61 1.49 -1.58
C ALA A 92 -24.75 3.02 -1.59
N ALA A 93 -25.10 3.63 -2.74
CA ALA A 93 -25.36 5.07 -2.85
C ALA A 93 -26.59 5.52 -2.05
N MET A 94 -27.52 4.59 -1.76
CA MET A 94 -28.76 4.85 -1.03
C MET A 94 -28.65 4.53 0.47
N LEU A 95 -27.53 3.96 0.91
CA LEU A 95 -27.32 3.65 2.33
C LEU A 95 -27.01 4.93 3.11
N SER A 96 -27.63 5.08 4.28
CA SER A 96 -27.28 6.18 5.18
C SER A 96 -25.88 5.96 5.78
N PRO A 97 -25.11 7.02 6.06
CA PRO A 97 -23.82 6.90 6.73
C PRO A 97 -23.88 6.13 8.05
N GLU A 98 -24.97 6.24 8.82
CA GLU A 98 -25.14 5.54 10.10
C GLU A 98 -25.18 4.03 9.93
N ILE A 99 -25.93 3.56 8.92
CA ILE A 99 -26.00 2.12 8.57
C ILE A 99 -24.63 1.62 8.13
N VAL A 100 -23.95 2.38 7.26
CA VAL A 100 -22.61 2.03 6.79
C VAL A 100 -21.63 1.99 7.97
N GLU A 101 -21.60 3.00 8.82
CA GLU A 101 -20.71 3.06 9.99
C GLU A 101 -20.92 1.88 10.93
N GLN A 102 -22.17 1.54 11.24
CA GLN A 102 -22.50 0.40 12.11
C GLN A 102 -21.94 -0.91 11.54
N ARG A 103 -22.11 -1.14 10.24
CA ARG A 103 -21.61 -2.35 9.56
C ARG A 103 -20.08 -2.38 9.54
N LEU A 104 -19.44 -1.25 9.24
CA LEU A 104 -17.98 -1.14 9.24
C LEU A 104 -17.38 -1.43 10.63
N ARG A 105 -17.98 -0.88 11.70
CA ARG A 105 -17.56 -1.13 13.09
C ARG A 105 -17.71 -2.61 13.45
N LYS A 106 -18.83 -3.22 13.11
CA LYS A 106 -19.12 -4.63 13.41
C LYS A 106 -18.09 -5.57 12.79
N HIS A 107 -17.53 -5.21 11.64
CA HIS A 107 -16.52 -5.98 10.93
C HIS A 107 -15.08 -5.50 11.19
N GLY A 108 -14.87 -4.60 12.15
CA GLY A 108 -13.52 -4.18 12.57
C GLY A 108 -12.77 -3.32 11.55
N LEU A 109 -13.46 -2.66 10.61
CA LEU A 109 -12.81 -1.72 9.70
C LEU A 109 -12.39 -0.44 10.42
N SER A 110 -11.17 0.02 10.13
CA SER A 110 -10.67 1.28 10.69
C SER A 110 -11.38 2.50 10.12
N MET A 111 -11.34 3.60 10.89
CA MET A 111 -11.93 4.88 10.51
C MET A 111 -13.40 4.79 10.06
N PRO A 112 -14.26 4.01 10.74
CA PRO A 112 -15.59 3.66 10.22
C PRO A 112 -16.47 4.90 10.00
N ARG A 113 -16.37 5.92 10.88
CA ARG A 113 -17.07 7.20 10.72
C ARG A 113 -16.70 7.93 9.44
N GLN A 114 -15.40 8.09 9.17
CA GLN A 114 -14.95 8.77 7.93
C GLN A 114 -15.35 7.96 6.69
N THR A 115 -15.08 6.65 6.73
CA THR A 115 -15.37 5.74 5.63
C THR A 115 -16.87 5.68 5.31
N SER A 116 -17.74 5.78 6.32
CA SER A 116 -19.20 5.80 6.13
C SER A 116 -19.73 7.01 5.36
N LEU A 117 -19.06 8.17 5.47
CA LEU A 117 -19.41 9.36 4.70
C LEU A 117 -18.95 9.24 3.25
N PHE A 118 -17.88 8.49 3.02
CA PHE A 118 -17.24 8.37 1.71
C PHE A 118 -17.89 7.30 0.84
N TRP A 119 -18.40 6.24 1.47
CA TRP A 119 -18.87 5.05 0.77
C TRP A 119 -20.08 5.33 -0.15
N PRO A 120 -21.17 5.97 0.31
CA PRO A 120 -22.32 6.23 -0.56
C PRO A 120 -21.97 7.20 -1.69
N VAL A 121 -21.13 8.19 -1.41
CA VAL A 121 -20.62 9.14 -2.41
C VAL A 121 -19.84 8.41 -3.50
N PHE A 122 -18.91 7.52 -3.12
CA PHE A 122 -18.14 6.74 -4.08
C PHE A 122 -19.03 5.85 -4.95
N ALA A 123 -19.98 5.13 -4.36
CA ALA A 123 -20.92 4.29 -5.11
C ALA A 123 -21.79 5.10 -6.09
N GLY A 124 -22.35 6.22 -5.63
CA GLY A 124 -23.15 7.11 -6.47
C GLY A 124 -22.35 7.78 -7.58
N THR A 125 -21.07 8.09 -7.34
CA THR A 125 -20.16 8.58 -8.38
C THR A 125 -19.85 7.48 -9.40
N LEU A 126 -19.53 6.26 -8.96
CA LEU A 126 -19.28 5.14 -9.85
C LEU A 126 -20.46 4.90 -10.79
N GLN A 127 -21.68 4.84 -10.24
CA GLN A 127 -22.89 4.63 -11.02
C GLN A 127 -23.11 5.74 -12.05
N ARG A 128 -23.04 7.01 -11.64
CA ARG A 128 -23.41 8.15 -12.49
C ARG A 128 -22.35 8.54 -13.52
N LEU A 129 -21.08 8.48 -13.14
CA LEU A 129 -19.98 9.03 -13.96
C LEU A 129 -19.12 7.95 -14.61
N PHE A 130 -19.10 6.74 -14.05
CA PHE A 130 -18.20 5.67 -14.45
C PHE A 130 -18.95 4.40 -14.86
N GLN A 131 -20.25 4.50 -15.15
CA GLN A 131 -21.09 3.39 -15.61
C GLN A 131 -21.03 2.17 -14.67
N ASP A 132 -20.84 2.42 -13.37
CA ASP A 132 -20.74 1.39 -12.34
C ASP A 132 -19.57 0.40 -12.54
N ASP A 133 -18.54 0.81 -13.29
CA ASP A 133 -17.30 0.07 -13.49
C ASP A 133 -16.09 0.90 -13.04
N PRO A 134 -15.37 0.48 -11.98
CA PRO A 134 -14.21 1.21 -11.51
C PRO A 134 -13.05 1.35 -12.52
N LEU A 135 -12.98 0.53 -13.58
CA LEU A 135 -11.97 0.75 -14.64
C LEU A 135 -12.12 2.12 -15.30
N ASN A 136 -13.36 2.60 -15.41
CA ASN A 136 -13.64 3.87 -16.08
C ASN A 136 -13.10 5.09 -15.32
N ILE A 137 -12.71 4.94 -14.04
CA ILE A 137 -11.94 5.96 -13.31
C ILE A 137 -10.62 6.25 -14.02
N PHE A 138 -10.01 5.24 -14.64
CA PHE A 138 -8.69 5.30 -15.26
C PHE A 138 -8.72 5.56 -16.78
N ARG A 139 -9.90 5.87 -17.35
CA ARG A 139 -10.08 6.02 -18.81
C ARG A 139 -9.17 7.08 -19.44
N ASP A 140 -8.83 8.12 -18.68
CA ASP A 140 -7.98 9.23 -19.13
C ASP A 140 -6.47 8.92 -18.95
N GLY A 141 -6.12 7.67 -18.60
CA GLY A 141 -4.78 7.09 -18.76
C GLY A 141 -3.69 7.50 -17.75
N SER A 142 -3.98 8.29 -16.71
CA SER A 142 -2.98 8.67 -15.70
C SER A 142 -3.57 8.88 -14.30
N ILE A 143 -2.73 8.76 -13.28
CA ILE A 143 -3.10 9.15 -11.91
C ILE A 143 -3.29 10.66 -11.83
N GLU A 144 -2.44 11.44 -12.51
CA GLU A 144 -2.58 12.90 -12.55
C GLU A 144 -3.94 13.35 -13.13
N SER A 145 -4.45 12.69 -14.18
CA SER A 145 -5.76 13.02 -14.73
C SER A 145 -6.91 12.76 -13.73
N ILE A 146 -6.82 11.70 -12.93
CA ILE A 146 -7.77 11.42 -11.84
C ILE A 146 -7.74 12.54 -10.80
N ILE A 147 -6.55 12.98 -10.38
CA ILE A 147 -6.41 14.05 -9.38
C ILE A 147 -6.96 15.37 -9.92
N LYS A 148 -6.65 15.73 -11.17
CA LYS A 148 -7.20 16.93 -11.83
C LYS A 148 -8.72 16.87 -11.98
N PHE A 149 -9.25 15.71 -12.37
CA PHE A 149 -10.70 15.47 -12.44
C PHE A 149 -11.36 15.75 -11.08
N LYS A 150 -10.83 15.16 -10.00
CA LYS A 150 -11.36 15.36 -8.65
C LYS A 150 -11.35 16.82 -8.22
N GLN A 151 -10.24 17.53 -8.46
CA GLN A 151 -10.10 18.94 -8.10
C GLN A 151 -11.10 19.82 -8.85
N ARG A 152 -11.22 19.64 -10.18
CA ARG A 152 -12.18 20.36 -11.01
C ARG A 152 -13.61 20.07 -10.56
N PHE A 153 -13.96 18.80 -10.42
CA PHE A 153 -15.30 18.39 -9.99
C PHE A 153 -15.66 18.98 -8.63
N LYS A 154 -14.73 18.95 -7.66
CA LYS A 154 -14.96 19.53 -6.33
C LYS A 154 -15.16 21.04 -6.38
N LYS A 155 -14.43 21.75 -7.24
CA LYS A 155 -14.60 23.19 -7.45
C LYS A 155 -15.98 23.51 -8.03
N GLU A 156 -16.46 22.70 -8.96
CA GLU A 156 -17.74 22.91 -9.65
C GLU A 156 -18.96 22.47 -8.84
N ASN A 157 -18.85 21.38 -8.06
CA ASN A 157 -19.98 20.72 -7.41
C ASN A 157 -19.95 20.80 -5.87
N GLY A 158 -18.87 21.30 -5.28
CA GLY A 158 -18.74 21.47 -3.83
C GLY A 158 -18.36 20.21 -3.03
N TYR A 159 -18.17 19.04 -3.68
CA TYR A 159 -17.80 17.79 -3.00
C TYR A 159 -16.74 16.97 -3.76
N ASP A 160 -15.98 16.12 -3.06
CA ASP A 160 -15.02 15.20 -3.68
C ASP A 160 -15.78 14.01 -4.29
N PRO A 161 -15.72 13.78 -5.62
CA PRO A 161 -16.46 12.69 -6.26
C PRO A 161 -15.87 11.30 -5.92
N LEU A 162 -14.59 11.22 -5.59
CA LEU A 162 -13.87 9.97 -5.32
C LEU A 162 -13.20 10.05 -3.95
N PRO A 163 -13.95 10.14 -2.85
CA PRO A 163 -13.43 10.55 -1.56
C PRO A 163 -12.30 9.63 -1.05
N GLY A 164 -11.14 10.26 -0.87
CA GLY A 164 -9.88 9.66 -0.41
C GLY A 164 -9.16 8.74 -1.39
N TYR A 165 -9.55 8.74 -2.67
CA TYR A 165 -8.66 8.39 -3.77
C TYR A 165 -7.62 9.50 -3.98
N GLY A 166 -6.56 9.51 -3.18
CA GLY A 166 -5.35 10.31 -3.45
C GLY A 166 -4.40 9.58 -4.42
N PRO A 167 -3.26 10.18 -4.78
CA PRO A 167 -2.32 9.59 -5.73
C PRO A 167 -1.87 8.17 -5.35
N LYS A 168 -1.53 7.92 -4.07
CA LYS A 168 -1.23 6.59 -3.53
C LYS A 168 -2.35 5.58 -3.78
N ILE A 169 -3.57 5.91 -3.36
CA ILE A 169 -4.70 4.97 -3.41
C ILE A 169 -5.13 4.70 -4.85
N ALA A 170 -5.15 5.73 -5.71
CA ALA A 170 -5.41 5.56 -7.14
C ALA A 170 -4.31 4.69 -7.79
N SER A 171 -3.04 4.90 -7.45
CA SER A 171 -1.93 4.06 -7.94
C SER A 171 -2.04 2.61 -7.45
N LEU A 172 -2.46 2.39 -6.20
CA LEU A 172 -2.64 1.07 -5.61
C LEU A 172 -3.72 0.27 -6.34
N VAL A 173 -4.88 0.88 -6.54
CA VAL A 173 -5.99 0.25 -7.28
C VAL A 173 -5.59 -0.01 -8.74
N ALA A 174 -4.85 0.91 -9.36
CA ALA A 174 -4.32 0.71 -10.71
C ALA A 174 -3.38 -0.50 -10.81
N ILE A 175 -2.47 -0.68 -9.83
CA ILE A 175 -1.58 -1.85 -9.75
C ILE A 175 -2.41 -3.13 -9.65
N PHE A 176 -3.45 -3.18 -8.81
CA PHE A 176 -4.29 -4.38 -8.69
C PHE A 176 -5.00 -4.73 -10.01
N PHE A 177 -5.44 -3.73 -10.77
CA PHE A 177 -6.03 -3.93 -12.09
C PHE A 177 -5.00 -4.37 -13.14
N GLU A 178 -3.79 -3.82 -13.10
CA GLU A 178 -2.70 -4.23 -13.98
C GLU A 178 -2.21 -5.66 -13.69
N GLU A 179 -2.16 -6.08 -12.42
CA GLU A 179 -1.89 -7.48 -12.04
C GLU A 179 -2.87 -8.47 -12.69
N CYS A 180 -4.07 -8.00 -13.06
CA CYS A 180 -5.09 -8.79 -13.74
C CYS A 180 -5.09 -8.58 -15.27
N GLY A 181 -4.14 -7.82 -15.82
CA GLY A 181 -4.04 -7.50 -17.25
C GLY A 181 -5.15 -6.58 -17.76
N LEU A 182 -5.85 -5.85 -16.87
CA LEU A 182 -7.03 -5.06 -17.25
C LEU A 182 -6.67 -3.67 -17.78
N ILE A 183 -5.67 -3.02 -17.19
CA ILE A 183 -5.21 -1.69 -17.57
C ILE A 183 -3.70 -1.58 -17.38
N LYS A 184 -3.09 -0.57 -17.99
CA LYS A 184 -1.72 -0.15 -17.75
C LYS A 184 -1.69 1.37 -17.62
N ILE A 185 -1.23 1.86 -16.47
CA ILE A 185 -1.17 3.30 -16.14
C ILE A 185 0.28 3.69 -15.83
N ASP A 186 0.96 4.34 -16.77
CA ASP A 186 2.42 4.46 -16.70
C ASP A 186 2.93 5.23 -15.46
N ASP A 187 2.12 6.11 -14.88
CA ASP A 187 2.48 6.90 -13.70
C ASP A 187 1.99 6.32 -12.36
N ALA A 188 1.50 5.07 -12.31
CA ALA A 188 0.93 4.51 -11.10
C ALA A 188 1.90 3.65 -10.27
N LEU A 189 2.59 4.25 -9.30
CA LEU A 189 3.30 3.48 -8.25
C LEU A 189 2.84 3.95 -6.87
N PRO A 190 2.23 3.07 -6.05
CA PRO A 190 1.70 3.47 -4.76
C PRO A 190 2.84 3.73 -3.78
N VAL A 191 3.12 5.00 -3.51
CA VAL A 191 4.13 5.40 -2.52
C VAL A 191 3.45 5.61 -1.17
N ASP A 192 3.68 4.67 -0.25
CA ASP A 192 3.18 4.75 1.11
C ASP A 192 4.30 5.13 2.11
N LEU A 193 3.98 5.07 3.40
CA LEU A 193 4.95 5.34 4.46
C LEU A 193 6.15 4.39 4.43
N HIS A 194 5.98 3.15 3.98
CA HIS A 194 7.05 2.15 3.94
C HIS A 194 8.04 2.51 2.84
N LEU A 195 7.56 2.90 1.66
CA LEU A 195 8.41 3.34 0.55
C LEU A 195 9.11 4.65 0.90
N GLN A 196 8.39 5.65 1.43
CA GLN A 196 9.01 6.90 1.89
C GLN A 196 10.13 6.63 2.89
N ARG A 197 9.88 5.73 3.85
CA ARG A 197 10.88 5.35 4.85
C ARG A 197 12.08 4.63 4.24
N ILE A 198 11.89 3.75 3.26
CA ILE A 198 13.02 3.10 2.55
C ILE A 198 13.90 4.18 1.93
N PHE A 199 13.32 5.10 1.16
CA PHE A 199 14.04 6.17 0.46
C PHE A 199 14.84 7.07 1.41
N ILE A 200 14.26 7.41 2.55
CA ILE A 200 14.94 8.18 3.60
C ILE A 200 16.06 7.36 4.24
N SER A 201 15.78 6.11 4.62
CA SER A 201 16.70 5.26 5.39
C SER A 201 17.94 4.85 4.59
N THR A 202 17.81 4.77 3.27
CA THR A 202 18.92 4.48 2.34
C THR A 202 19.61 5.75 1.82
N GLY A 203 19.14 6.94 2.19
CA GLY A 203 19.72 8.21 1.73
C GLY A 203 19.43 8.56 0.26
N ILE A 204 18.48 7.87 -0.41
CA ILE A 204 17.98 8.29 -1.73
C ILE A 204 17.30 9.66 -1.61
N VAL A 205 16.58 9.87 -0.50
CA VAL A 205 16.01 11.17 -0.13
C VAL A 205 16.67 11.68 1.13
N ILE A 206 17.21 12.89 1.06
CA ILE A 206 17.71 13.63 2.21
C ILE A 206 16.74 14.77 2.50
N LEU A 207 16.31 14.87 3.76
CA LEU A 207 15.41 15.92 4.22
C LEU A 207 16.24 17.12 4.68
N ASN A 208 15.96 18.31 4.13
CA ASN A 208 16.61 19.55 4.56
C ASN A 208 15.73 20.35 5.53
N GLU A 209 14.43 20.07 5.55
CA GLU A 209 13.45 20.64 6.48
C GLU A 209 12.33 19.63 6.78
N ILE A 210 11.42 20.00 7.69
CA ILE A 210 10.21 19.21 7.96
C ILE A 210 9.31 19.23 6.72
N VAL A 211 8.92 18.06 6.22
CA VAL A 211 8.08 17.91 5.03
C VAL A 211 6.84 17.06 5.32
N THR A 212 5.72 17.35 4.65
CA THR A 212 4.54 16.49 4.72
C THR A 212 4.73 15.22 3.89
N ASN A 213 3.94 14.19 4.15
CA ASN A 213 3.98 12.96 3.36
C ASN A 213 3.70 13.20 1.87
N GLU A 214 2.83 14.14 1.52
CA GLU A 214 2.51 14.48 0.13
C GLU A 214 3.72 15.06 -0.62
N HIS A 215 4.57 15.82 0.08
CA HIS A 215 5.79 16.38 -0.49
C HIS A 215 6.82 15.31 -0.89
N LEU A 216 6.75 14.11 -0.30
CA LEU A 216 7.60 12.98 -0.65
C LEU A 216 6.92 12.01 -1.62
N GLU A 217 5.62 11.80 -1.47
CA GLU A 217 4.85 10.82 -2.23
C GLU A 217 5.00 11.04 -3.74
N ASN A 218 4.76 12.27 -4.21
CA ASN A 218 4.75 12.54 -5.64
C ASN A 218 6.14 12.48 -6.29
N PRO A 219 7.21 13.10 -5.74
CA PRO A 219 8.54 12.97 -6.31
C PRO A 219 9.04 11.52 -6.37
N ILE A 220 8.83 10.73 -5.30
CA ILE A 220 9.22 9.32 -5.28
C ILE A 220 8.43 8.52 -6.33
N ARG A 221 7.12 8.74 -6.44
CA ARG A 221 6.27 8.05 -7.42
C ARG A 221 6.75 8.33 -8.84
N LEU A 222 6.93 9.60 -9.19
CA LEU A 222 7.36 9.99 -10.53
C LEU A 222 8.75 9.44 -10.86
N PHE A 223 9.70 9.50 -9.91
CA PHE A 223 11.02 8.90 -10.07
C PHE A 223 10.94 7.40 -10.36
N LEU A 224 10.16 6.66 -9.57
CA LEU A 224 10.03 5.20 -9.75
C LEU A 224 9.37 4.84 -11.08
N CYS A 225 8.33 5.59 -11.48
CA CYS A 225 7.65 5.37 -12.77
C CYS A 225 8.56 5.67 -13.95
N GLU A 226 9.28 6.80 -13.90
CA GLU A 226 10.27 7.17 -14.92
C GLU A 226 11.39 6.14 -15.01
N LEU A 227 11.87 5.63 -13.87
CA LEU A 227 12.87 4.59 -13.81
C LEU A 227 12.37 3.28 -14.46
N CYS A 228 11.13 2.87 -14.16
CA CYS A 228 10.53 1.70 -14.79
C CYS A 228 10.43 1.86 -16.32
N TYR A 229 10.00 3.04 -16.78
CA TYR A 229 9.91 3.36 -18.20
C TYR A 229 11.29 3.28 -18.87
N LYS A 230 12.29 3.99 -18.35
CA LYS A 230 13.64 4.05 -18.93
C LYS A 230 14.33 2.69 -18.98
N ARG A 231 14.13 1.85 -17.96
CA ARG A 231 14.78 0.55 -17.83
C ARG A 231 13.97 -0.61 -18.37
N GLY A 232 12.75 -0.36 -18.86
CA GLY A 232 11.82 -1.42 -19.28
C GLY A 232 11.44 -2.37 -18.15
N TRP A 233 11.44 -1.89 -16.90
CA TRP A 233 11.07 -2.73 -15.76
C TRP A 233 9.55 -2.85 -15.63
N ASN A 234 9.11 -4.01 -15.17
CA ASN A 234 7.72 -4.22 -14.82
C ASN A 234 7.43 -3.48 -13.49
N ARG A 235 6.53 -2.49 -13.55
CA ARG A 235 6.17 -1.67 -12.37
C ARG A 235 5.48 -2.47 -11.27
N VAL A 236 4.69 -3.48 -11.62
CA VAL A 236 4.02 -4.36 -10.66
C VAL A 236 5.06 -5.15 -9.86
N GLU A 237 6.09 -5.69 -10.55
CA GLU A 237 7.21 -6.35 -9.86
C GLU A 237 7.93 -5.41 -8.90
N LEU A 238 8.24 -4.17 -9.33
CA LEU A 238 8.92 -3.21 -8.48
C LEU A 238 8.04 -2.79 -7.27
N ALA A 239 6.74 -2.60 -7.49
CA ALA A 239 5.78 -2.29 -6.42
C ALA A 239 5.77 -3.40 -5.35
N HIS A 240 5.72 -4.66 -5.78
CA HIS A 240 5.78 -5.81 -4.87
C HIS A 240 7.12 -5.91 -4.16
N ALA A 241 8.23 -5.76 -4.87
CA ALA A 241 9.57 -5.79 -4.29
C ALA A 241 9.71 -4.75 -3.16
N LEU A 242 9.29 -3.51 -3.42
CA LEU A 242 9.29 -2.43 -2.44
C LEU A 242 8.35 -2.71 -1.25
N TRP A 243 7.14 -3.22 -1.53
CA TRP A 243 6.19 -3.55 -0.48
C TRP A 243 6.70 -4.66 0.44
N PHE A 244 7.25 -5.75 -0.10
CA PHE A 244 7.85 -6.83 0.68
C PHE A 244 9.05 -6.35 1.50
N LEU A 245 9.95 -5.57 0.91
CA LEU A 245 11.06 -4.96 1.65
C LEU A 245 10.55 -4.10 2.80
N GLY A 246 9.55 -3.25 2.54
CA GLY A 246 8.94 -2.36 3.52
C GLY A 246 8.27 -3.09 4.68
N ASN A 247 7.47 -4.11 4.35
CA ASN A 247 6.64 -4.86 5.29
C ASN A 247 7.44 -5.90 6.08
N LYS A 248 8.27 -6.71 5.40
CA LYS A 248 8.94 -7.88 5.97
C LYS A 248 10.34 -7.58 6.53
N ALA A 249 11.07 -6.64 5.93
CA ALA A 249 12.40 -6.24 6.42
C ALA A 249 12.34 -4.91 7.19
N CYS A 250 12.15 -3.79 6.49
CA CYS A 250 12.33 -2.45 7.04
C CYS A 250 11.49 -2.19 8.30
N SER A 251 10.23 -2.66 8.34
CA SER A 251 9.36 -2.50 9.52
C SER A 251 9.86 -3.23 10.75
N ARG A 252 10.56 -4.35 10.57
CA ARG A 252 11.00 -5.28 11.62
C ARG A 252 12.50 -5.19 11.92
N CYS A 253 13.27 -4.46 11.11
CA CYS A 253 14.73 -4.45 11.11
C CYS A 253 15.40 -4.31 12.50
N GLN A 254 14.84 -3.48 13.38
CA GLN A 254 15.39 -3.24 14.72
C GLN A 254 15.20 -4.41 15.72
N HIS A 255 14.44 -5.44 15.35
CA HIS A 255 14.10 -6.56 16.23
C HIS A 255 14.69 -7.90 15.76
N HIS A 256 15.38 -7.91 14.62
CA HIS A 256 15.79 -9.13 13.92
C HIS A 256 17.23 -9.00 13.45
N ALA A 257 18.13 -9.80 14.03
CA ALA A 257 19.56 -9.78 13.71
C ALA A 257 19.91 -10.41 12.37
N GLU A 258 19.09 -11.34 11.92
CA GLU A 258 19.17 -11.98 10.62
C GLU A 258 18.90 -11.01 9.44
N MET A 259 18.55 -9.75 9.72
CA MET A 259 18.27 -8.75 8.67
C MET A 259 19.48 -8.43 7.81
N SER A 260 20.71 -8.68 8.27
CA SER A 260 21.92 -8.60 7.46
C SER A 260 21.94 -9.62 6.31
N LEU A 261 21.26 -10.76 6.49
CA LEU A 261 21.13 -11.82 5.49
C LEU A 261 19.85 -11.69 4.67
N ALA A 262 18.78 -11.14 5.26
CA ALA A 262 17.46 -11.13 4.64
C ALA A 262 17.14 -9.84 3.85
N CYS A 263 17.72 -8.69 4.21
CA CYS A 263 17.41 -7.40 3.60
C CYS A 263 18.42 -7.07 2.49
N SER A 264 17.95 -7.03 1.24
CA SER A 264 18.78 -6.73 0.06
C SER A 264 19.47 -5.36 0.09
N LEU A 265 18.98 -4.42 0.90
CA LEU A 265 19.53 -3.07 1.05
C LEU A 265 20.19 -2.84 2.42
N TYR A 266 20.58 -3.90 3.15
CA TYR A 266 21.09 -3.77 4.53
C TYR A 266 22.40 -2.99 4.63
N SER A 267 23.35 -3.21 3.70
CA SER A 267 24.63 -2.49 3.65
C SER A 267 24.44 -1.00 3.31
N GLU A 268 23.39 -0.71 2.54
CA GLU A 268 23.11 0.61 1.96
C GLU A 268 22.23 1.50 2.85
N CYS A 269 21.95 1.06 4.08
CA CYS A 269 21.03 1.69 5.01
C CYS A 269 21.69 1.92 6.38
N ASN A 270 21.36 3.06 7.00
CA ASN A 270 21.84 3.44 8.33
C ASN A 270 20.89 3.08 9.48
N GLY A 271 19.83 2.33 9.17
CA GLY A 271 18.77 2.00 10.11
C GLY A 271 17.42 2.57 9.69
N LYS A 272 16.37 2.11 10.36
CA LYS A 272 14.99 2.44 10.00
C LYS A 272 14.65 3.84 10.49
N ALA A 273 14.38 4.78 9.59
CA ALA A 273 13.92 6.12 9.96
C ALA A 273 12.61 6.06 10.79
N SER A 274 12.55 6.81 11.89
CA SER A 274 11.40 6.78 12.80
C SER A 274 10.15 7.39 12.19
N SER A 275 9.08 6.60 12.09
CA SER A 275 7.77 7.05 11.60
C SER A 275 6.85 7.61 12.71
N ARG A 276 7.37 7.93 13.90
CA ARG A 276 6.56 8.40 15.03
C ARG A 276 5.88 9.75 14.73
N LYS A 277 6.62 10.72 14.17
CA LYS A 277 6.05 12.02 13.77
C LYS A 277 5.10 11.88 12.59
N TYR A 278 5.39 10.97 11.66
CA TYR A 278 4.49 10.64 10.56
C TYR A 278 3.10 10.21 11.07
N PHE A 279 3.03 9.23 11.99
CA PHE A 279 1.73 8.77 12.50
C PHE A 279 0.97 9.84 13.29
N ARG A 280 1.68 10.75 13.98
CA ARG A 280 1.06 11.81 14.78
C ARG A 280 0.61 13.02 13.96
N LYS A 281 1.39 13.41 12.95
CA LYS A 281 1.27 14.71 12.27
C LYS A 281 1.31 14.63 10.74
N GLY A 282 1.57 13.47 10.14
CA GLY A 282 1.72 13.34 8.69
C GLY A 282 3.01 13.98 8.15
N VAL A 283 4.05 14.10 8.98
CA VAL A 283 5.32 14.76 8.58
C VAL A 283 6.54 13.90 8.84
N TRP A 284 7.56 14.11 8.02
CA TRP A 284 8.93 13.63 8.19
C TRP A 284 9.81 14.78 8.65
N ASP A 285 10.78 14.48 9.52
CA ASP A 285 11.62 15.47 10.16
C ASP A 285 13.10 15.12 9.97
N PRO A 286 13.95 16.04 9.50
CA PRO A 286 15.38 15.78 9.30
C PRO A 286 16.11 15.39 10.58
N GLY A 287 15.66 15.88 11.74
CA GLY A 287 16.19 15.54 13.06
C GLY A 287 15.58 14.29 13.69
N MET A 288 14.83 13.47 12.93
CA MET A 288 14.28 12.23 13.48
C MET A 288 15.39 11.21 13.76
N THR A 289 15.24 10.49 14.86
CA THR A 289 16.14 9.38 15.17
C THR A 289 15.91 8.22 14.21
N SER A 290 16.99 7.53 13.85
CA SER A 290 16.93 6.24 13.17
C SER A 290 17.00 5.12 14.20
N CYS A 291 16.17 4.11 14.04
CA CYS A 291 16.26 2.88 14.80
C CYS A 291 17.49 2.08 14.32
N ARG A 292 18.23 1.47 15.25
CA ARG A 292 19.38 0.62 14.94
C ARG A 292 18.98 -0.50 13.95
N LYS A 293 19.82 -0.76 12.94
CA LYS A 293 19.65 -1.92 12.04
C LYS A 293 20.07 -3.23 12.71
N GLY A 294 19.35 -4.31 12.44
CA GLY A 294 19.70 -5.67 12.87
C GLY A 294 19.45 -5.99 14.35
N GLY A 295 18.74 -5.13 15.10
CA GLY A 295 18.47 -5.36 16.53
C GLY A 295 19.70 -5.77 17.37
N SER A 296 19.45 -6.47 18.47
CA SER A 296 20.46 -7.24 19.19
C SER A 296 20.07 -8.70 19.13
N LEU A 297 21.03 -9.61 18.93
CA LEU A 297 20.91 -11.04 19.23
C LEU A 297 20.74 -11.20 20.75
N MET A 298 19.61 -10.75 21.30
CA MET A 298 19.13 -11.30 22.55
C MET A 298 18.26 -12.47 22.13
N PHE A 299 18.85 -13.67 22.20
CA PHE A 299 18.07 -14.90 22.28
C PHE A 299 17.16 -14.77 23.50
N GLN A 300 15.97 -14.23 23.34
CA GLN A 300 14.89 -14.55 24.25
C GLN A 300 14.50 -15.97 23.87
N LEU A 301 15.09 -16.94 24.57
CA LEU A 301 14.47 -18.25 24.69
C LEU A 301 13.05 -17.98 25.17
N GLU A 302 12.06 -18.17 24.29
CA GLU A 302 10.68 -18.15 24.73
C GLU A 302 10.58 -19.17 25.87
N PRO A 303 10.04 -18.78 27.05
CA PRO A 303 9.82 -19.76 28.09
C PRO A 303 8.91 -20.82 27.49
N THR A 304 9.42 -22.04 27.39
CA THR A 304 8.65 -23.21 27.01
C THR A 304 7.49 -23.32 27.98
N SER A 305 6.31 -22.88 27.53
CA SER A 305 5.08 -23.15 28.25
C SER A 305 4.92 -24.68 28.25
N PRO A 306 4.81 -25.34 29.41
CA PRO A 306 4.70 -26.79 29.48
C PRO A 306 3.40 -27.35 28.86
N ASN A 307 2.54 -26.49 28.27
CA ASN A 307 1.25 -26.86 27.72
C ASN A 307 1.07 -26.58 26.21
N SER A 308 2.11 -26.16 25.47
CA SER A 308 1.99 -26.08 24.00
C SER A 308 2.41 -27.42 23.37
N GLY A 309 1.43 -28.22 22.98
CA GLY A 309 1.64 -29.43 22.16
C GLY A 309 2.13 -29.08 20.76
N GLN A 310 3.39 -28.65 20.66
CA GLN A 310 4.08 -28.50 19.39
C GLN A 310 4.67 -29.85 18.98
N ILE A 311 4.20 -30.34 17.85
CA ILE A 311 4.86 -31.41 17.09
C ILE A 311 6.17 -30.82 16.55
N PRO A 312 7.33 -31.47 16.72
CA PRO A 312 8.59 -30.95 16.22
C PRO A 312 8.59 -30.89 14.69
N LEU A 313 8.89 -29.71 14.15
CA LEU A 313 9.44 -29.57 12.81
C LEU A 313 10.80 -30.30 12.81
N PHE A 314 10.99 -31.22 11.87
CA PHE A 314 12.10 -32.18 11.73
C PHE A 314 11.89 -33.58 12.36
N SER A 315 10.93 -34.29 11.80
CA SER A 315 11.05 -35.72 11.44
C SER A 315 10.37 -35.83 10.07
N SER A 316 10.96 -36.25 8.96
CA SER A 316 12.02 -37.22 8.70
C SER A 316 12.55 -37.01 7.27
N LEU A 317 13.68 -37.66 6.99
CA LEU A 317 14.31 -37.96 5.69
C LEU A 317 13.41 -37.88 4.45
#